data_AF-A0A7C4Y9J7-F1
#
_entry.id   AF-A0A7C4Y9J7-F1
#
_cell.length_a   1.000
_cell.length_b   1.000
_cell.length_c   1.000
_cell.angle_alpha   90.00
_cell.angle_beta   90.00
_cell.angle_gamma   90.00
#
_symmetry.space_group_name_H-M   'P 1'
#
loop_
_entity.id
_entity.type
_entity.pdbx_description
1 polymer ?
#
loop_
_entity_poly.entity_id
_entity_poly.type
_entity_poly.pdbx_seq_one_letter_code
_entity_poly.pdbx_strand_id
1 'polypeptide(L)'
;MTNSYHDLVKQTFNFPQEGIEVKEGDLFFNGLDLNALIAKYGTPMKLTYLPKIGMQIKKAKQMFAAAFKKHKYEGKYFYCYCTKSSHFSFVVEEALKNEIHLETSYAYDIEIIKKLYQKKKITKDIHIICNGFKQKGYTRRIANLLNSGFSNVIPVLDNKEELKDYSSSVKVPFKLGIRVAAEEEPSFPFYTSRLGIRAKDILEFYVDRIEGYESKFQLKMLHIFLNKGIKDDIYYWSELNKVINLYCQLKKICPELDSINIGGGFPIKHSLGFEYDYQ
;
A
#
# COMPACT_ATOMS: atom_id res chain seq x y z
N MET A 1 43.18 19.16 21.58
CA MET A 1 41.71 19.23 21.43
C MET A 1 41.20 17.82 21.18
N THR A 2 40.54 17.22 22.16
CA THR A 2 39.84 15.94 22.01
C THR A 2 38.46 16.24 21.44
N ASN A 3 38.29 16.12 20.12
CA ASN A 3 36.96 16.21 19.51
C ASN A 3 36.07 15.14 20.15
N SER A 4 34.93 15.53 20.71
CA SER A 4 33.95 14.54 21.18
C SER A 4 33.35 13.82 19.97
N TYR A 5 32.82 12.60 20.18
CA TYR A 5 32.09 11.90 19.12
C TYR A 5 30.91 12.75 18.58
N HIS A 6 30.28 13.53 19.46
CA HIS A 6 29.23 14.47 19.08
C HIS A 6 29.74 15.60 18.17
N ASP A 7 30.96 16.11 18.37
CA ASP A 7 31.56 17.11 17.47
C ASP A 7 31.82 16.54 16.08
N LEU A 8 32.20 15.26 15.99
CA LEU A 8 32.34 14.55 14.72
C LEU A 8 30.99 14.35 14.02
N VAL A 9 29.93 14.03 14.78
CA VAL A 9 28.57 13.89 14.23
C VAL A 9 28.03 15.24 13.75
N LYS A 10 28.28 16.33 14.48
CA LYS A 10 27.90 17.69 14.07
C LYS A 10 28.60 18.18 12.81
N GLN A 11 29.80 17.68 12.52
CA GLN A 11 30.46 17.93 11.23
C GLN A 11 29.74 17.26 10.07
N THR A 12 28.88 16.28 10.33
CA THR A 12 27.97 15.74 9.31
C THR A 12 26.74 16.65 9.21
N PHE A 13 26.37 17.08 8.00
CA PHE A 13 25.15 17.87 7.75
C PHE A 13 23.84 17.08 7.97
N ASN A 14 23.96 15.85 8.49
CA ASN A 14 22.90 14.85 8.54
C ASN A 14 22.33 14.66 9.95
N PHE A 15 22.74 15.44 10.95
CA PHE A 15 22.24 15.33 12.32
C PHE A 15 22.22 16.70 13.03
N PRO A 16 21.20 17.02 13.85
CA PRO A 16 20.01 16.22 14.16
C PRO A 16 19.03 16.10 12.98
N GLN A 17 18.08 15.19 13.11
CA GLN A 17 17.05 14.93 12.10
C GLN A 17 15.68 15.26 12.66
N GLU A 18 14.68 15.47 11.80
CA GLU A 18 13.32 15.80 12.23
C GLU A 18 12.82 14.81 13.31
N GLY A 19 12.47 15.35 14.49
CA GLY A 19 12.00 14.57 15.64
C GLY A 19 13.11 13.94 16.49
N ILE A 20 14.38 14.22 16.23
CA ILE A 20 15.51 13.86 17.10
C ILE A 20 16.17 15.15 17.55
N GLU A 21 16.34 15.34 18.86
CA GLU A 21 16.99 16.51 19.45
C GLU A 21 18.03 16.06 20.48
N VAL A 22 19.11 16.82 20.63
CA VAL A 22 20.08 16.64 21.72
C VAL A 22 20.06 17.90 22.57
N LYS A 23 19.67 17.77 23.85
CA LYS A 23 19.63 18.87 24.81
C LYS A 23 20.52 18.52 25.98
N GLU A 24 21.56 19.33 26.23
CA GLU A 24 22.49 19.13 27.36
C GLU A 24 23.13 17.73 27.41
N GLY A 25 23.27 17.06 26.26
CA GLY A 25 23.81 15.70 26.16
C GLY A 25 22.74 14.60 26.18
N ASP A 26 21.49 14.94 26.50
CA ASP A 26 20.37 14.01 26.51
C ASP A 26 19.67 13.93 25.14
N LEU A 27 19.31 12.69 24.77
CA LEU A 27 18.66 12.40 23.49
C LEU A 27 17.14 12.43 23.64
N PHE A 28 16.50 13.29 22.87
CA PHE A 28 15.05 13.41 22.78
C PHE A 28 14.54 12.85 21.46
N PHE A 29 13.45 12.09 21.51
CA PHE A 29 12.76 11.55 20.34
C PHE A 29 11.29 11.96 20.32
N ASN A 30 10.91 12.81 19.37
CA ASN A 30 9.60 13.46 19.28
C ASN A 30 9.18 14.11 20.62
N GLY A 31 10.12 14.81 21.27
CA GLY A 31 9.91 15.46 22.57
C GLY A 31 9.99 14.53 23.78
N LEU A 32 10.18 13.22 23.60
CA LEU A 32 10.36 12.27 24.69
C LEU A 32 11.83 12.17 25.09
N ASP A 33 12.12 12.39 26.37
CA ASP A 33 13.44 12.15 26.95
C ASP A 33 13.74 10.64 26.96
N LEU A 34 14.67 10.20 26.12
CA LEU A 34 15.03 8.78 26.04
C LEU A 34 15.82 8.30 27.25
N ASN A 35 16.64 9.17 27.86
CA ASN A 35 17.43 8.80 29.03
C ASN A 35 16.52 8.55 30.24
N ALA A 36 15.49 9.39 30.44
CA ALA A 36 14.48 9.16 31.47
C ALA A 36 13.71 7.85 31.25
N LEU A 37 13.37 7.52 30.00
CA LEU A 37 12.71 6.24 29.67
C LEU A 37 13.64 5.04 29.94
N ILE A 38 14.92 5.15 29.57
CA ILE A 38 15.93 4.11 29.83
C ILE A 38 16.13 3.92 31.33
N ALA A 39 16.28 5.00 32.10
CA ALA A 39 16.41 4.93 33.55
C ALA A 39 15.20 4.27 34.22
N LYS A 40 14.00 4.48 33.68
CA LYS A 40 12.75 3.90 34.20
C LYS A 40 12.52 2.44 33.81
N TYR A 41 12.79 2.07 32.56
CA TYR A 41 12.38 0.76 32.00
C TYR A 41 13.56 -0.18 31.68
N GLY A 42 14.80 0.30 31.77
CA GLY A 42 16.01 -0.47 31.47
C GLY A 42 16.24 -0.71 29.96
N THR A 43 17.29 -1.48 29.65
CA THR A 43 17.64 -1.89 28.28
C THR A 43 17.83 -3.40 28.17
N PRO A 44 17.57 -4.02 27.00
CA PRO A 44 17.15 -3.41 25.74
C PRO A 44 15.67 -2.97 25.73
N MET A 45 15.40 -1.79 25.18
CA MET A 45 14.04 -1.22 25.08
C MET A 45 13.69 -0.91 23.62
N LYS A 46 12.45 -1.21 23.22
CA LYS A 46 11.87 -0.79 21.94
C LYS A 46 10.73 0.20 22.18
N LEU A 47 10.93 1.44 21.72
CA LEU A 47 9.91 2.48 21.76
C LEU A 47 9.21 2.59 20.39
N THR A 48 7.88 2.70 20.38
CA THR A 48 7.11 3.02 19.17
C THR A 48 6.31 4.30 19.40
N TYR A 49 6.65 5.36 18.68
CA TYR A 49 5.94 6.63 18.75
C TYR A 49 4.74 6.62 17.77
N LEU A 50 3.59 6.17 18.27
CA LEU A 50 2.36 5.99 17.48
C LEU A 50 1.92 7.23 16.69
N PRO A 51 1.98 8.46 17.23
CA PRO A 51 1.53 9.64 16.48
C PRO A 51 2.25 9.85 15.15
N LYS A 52 3.49 9.35 15.00
CA LYS A 52 4.23 9.45 13.72
C LYS A 52 3.50 8.74 12.58
N ILE A 53 2.75 7.66 12.86
CA ILE A 53 1.96 6.94 11.85
C ILE A 53 0.94 7.88 11.20
N GLY A 54 0.13 8.57 12.03
CA GLY A 54 -0.86 9.53 11.56
C GLY A 54 -0.23 10.72 10.84
N MET A 55 0.91 11.22 11.33
CA MET A 55 1.66 12.29 10.67
C MET A 55 2.08 11.91 9.24
N GLN A 56 2.60 10.69 9.05
CA GLN A 56 3.04 10.24 7.71
C GLN A 56 1.87 9.98 6.76
N ILE A 57 0.75 9.44 7.26
CA ILE A 57 -0.47 9.27 6.46
C ILE A 57 -1.00 10.65 6.00
N LYS A 58 -1.05 11.63 6.91
CA LYS A 58 -1.49 12.99 6.60
C LYS A 58 -0.55 13.67 5.60
N LYS A 59 0.76 13.50 5.77
CA LYS A 59 1.77 13.99 4.80
C LYS A 59 1.49 13.41 3.41
N ALA A 60 1.28 12.10 3.28
CA ALA A 60 0.93 11.46 2.01
C ALA A 60 -0.34 12.05 1.39
N LYS A 61 -1.42 12.14 2.17
CA LYS A 61 -2.69 12.74 1.71
C LYS A 61 -2.53 14.20 1.25
N GLN A 62 -1.72 15.00 1.95
CA GLN A 62 -1.45 16.38 1.60
C GLN A 62 -0.66 16.50 0.29
N MET A 63 0.35 15.65 0.06
CA MET A 63 1.11 15.62 -1.18
C MET A 63 0.20 15.35 -2.39
N PHE A 64 -0.64 14.32 -2.31
CA PHE A 64 -1.62 14.03 -3.36
C PHE A 64 -2.65 15.14 -3.54
N ALA A 65 -3.19 15.72 -2.46
CA ALA A 65 -4.15 16.82 -2.54
C ALA A 65 -3.56 18.06 -3.20
N ALA A 66 -2.31 18.41 -2.88
CA ALA A 66 -1.59 19.52 -3.50
C ALA A 66 -1.35 19.27 -5.00
N ALA A 67 -0.91 18.07 -5.36
CA ALA A 67 -0.72 17.68 -6.76
C ALA A 67 -2.05 17.71 -7.54
N PHE A 68 -3.12 17.16 -6.98
CA PHE A 68 -4.44 17.16 -7.63
C PHE A 68 -4.96 18.58 -7.85
N LYS A 69 -4.80 19.47 -6.87
CA LYS A 69 -5.17 20.88 -7.02
C LYS A 69 -4.34 21.57 -8.11
N LYS A 70 -3.01 21.38 -8.10
CA LYS A 70 -2.07 21.96 -9.08
C LYS A 70 -2.41 21.54 -10.52
N HIS A 71 -2.74 20.26 -10.71
CA HIS A 71 -3.01 19.68 -12.02
C HIS A 71 -4.49 19.57 -12.38
N LYS A 72 -5.39 20.15 -11.56
CA LYS A 72 -6.86 20.07 -11.74
C LYS A 72 -7.37 18.63 -11.92
N TYR A 73 -6.76 17.69 -11.19
CA TYR A 73 -7.15 16.28 -11.25
C TYR A 73 -8.42 16.05 -10.43
N GLU A 74 -9.46 15.50 -11.07
CA GLU A 74 -10.80 15.34 -10.47
C GLU A 74 -10.97 14.03 -9.68
N GLY A 75 -10.02 13.11 -9.81
CA GLY A 75 -10.06 11.84 -9.09
C GLY A 75 -9.80 11.98 -7.58
N LYS A 76 -9.97 10.87 -6.85
CA LYS A 76 -9.80 10.81 -5.39
C LYS A 76 -8.58 9.96 -5.03
N TYR A 77 -7.89 10.35 -3.96
CA TYR A 77 -6.79 9.58 -3.39
C TYR A 77 -7.28 8.75 -2.20
N PHE A 78 -7.01 7.44 -2.26
CA PHE A 78 -7.37 6.48 -1.23
C PHE A 78 -6.12 5.82 -0.65
N TYR A 79 -5.79 6.15 0.59
CA TYR A 79 -4.66 5.52 1.28
C TYR A 79 -5.05 4.12 1.77
N CYS A 80 -4.45 3.07 1.21
CA CYS A 80 -4.68 1.69 1.63
C CYS A 80 -3.47 1.18 2.43
N TYR A 81 -3.63 0.98 3.74
CA TYR A 81 -2.57 0.48 4.60
C TYR A 81 -2.36 -1.02 4.40
N CYS A 82 -1.14 -1.38 4.06
CA CYS A 82 -0.71 -2.76 3.81
C CYS A 82 -0.35 -3.46 5.12
N THR A 83 -1.14 -4.45 5.54
CA THR A 83 -0.94 -5.15 6.82
C THR A 83 0.37 -5.92 6.89
N LYS A 84 0.96 -6.29 5.74
CA LYS A 84 2.28 -6.94 5.67
C LYS A 84 3.41 -6.03 6.17
N SER A 85 3.23 -4.70 6.11
CA SER A 85 4.20 -3.74 6.63
C SER A 85 4.23 -3.74 8.16
N SER A 86 3.05 -3.83 8.79
CA SER A 86 2.93 -4.10 10.23
C SER A 86 1.51 -4.54 10.58
N HIS A 87 1.38 -5.73 11.17
CA HIS A 87 0.09 -6.31 11.55
C HIS A 87 -0.25 -6.10 13.03
N PHE A 88 0.61 -5.41 13.80
CA PHE A 88 0.37 -5.17 15.23
C PHE A 88 -0.89 -4.32 15.43
N SER A 89 -1.76 -4.73 16.34
CA SER A 89 -3.05 -4.06 16.57
C SER A 89 -2.90 -2.57 16.87
N PHE A 90 -1.93 -2.18 17.69
CA PHE A 90 -1.69 -0.78 18.02
C PHE A 90 -1.24 0.07 16.82
N VAL A 91 -0.58 -0.53 15.81
CA VAL A 91 -0.20 0.18 14.58
C VAL A 91 -1.40 0.33 13.65
N VAL A 92 -2.12 -0.77 13.40
CA VAL A 92 -3.27 -0.77 12.50
C VAL A 92 -4.40 0.10 13.06
N GLU A 93 -4.68 0.01 14.36
CA GLU A 93 -5.69 0.84 15.02
C GLU A 93 -5.31 2.32 15.03
N GLU A 94 -4.02 2.67 15.18
CA GLU A 94 -3.57 4.05 15.05
C GLU A 94 -3.71 4.56 13.61
N ALA A 95 -3.33 3.74 12.62
CA ALA A 95 -3.46 4.08 11.22
C ALA A 95 -4.93 4.33 10.85
N LEU A 96 -5.86 3.48 11.31
CA LEU A 96 -7.30 3.59 11.06
C LEU A 96 -7.94 4.88 11.58
N LYS A 97 -7.36 5.53 12.59
CA LYS A 97 -7.83 6.86 13.06
C LYS A 97 -7.66 7.97 12.02
N ASN A 98 -6.95 7.71 10.93
CA ASN A 98 -6.60 8.70 9.91
C ASN A 98 -7.36 8.48 8.59
N GLU A 99 -8.58 7.90 8.64
CA GLU A 99 -9.48 7.70 7.49
C GLU A 99 -8.81 6.99 6.32
N ILE A 100 -8.31 5.78 6.59
CA ILE A 100 -7.62 4.95 5.62
C ILE A 100 -8.44 3.71 5.27
N HIS A 101 -7.99 2.99 4.26
CA HIS A 101 -8.47 1.68 3.87
C HIS A 101 -7.39 0.62 4.13
N LEU A 102 -7.71 -0.64 3.85
CA LEU A 102 -6.81 -1.75 4.15
C LEU A 102 -6.43 -2.50 2.88
N GLU A 103 -5.20 -3.00 2.88
CA GLU A 103 -4.70 -3.93 1.89
C GLU A 103 -4.25 -5.20 2.61
N THR A 104 -4.59 -6.34 2.01
CA THR A 104 -4.27 -7.68 2.52
C THR A 104 -3.43 -8.42 1.48
N SER A 105 -2.46 -9.19 1.95
CA SER A 105 -1.53 -9.93 1.08
C SER A 105 -1.57 -11.45 1.31
N TYR A 106 -2.25 -11.92 2.35
CA TYR A 106 -2.35 -13.34 2.69
C TYR A 106 -3.63 -13.71 3.47
N ALA A 107 -3.90 -15.02 3.58
CA ALA A 107 -5.09 -15.55 4.25
C ALA A 107 -5.24 -15.09 5.72
N TYR A 108 -4.12 -14.91 6.43
CA TYR A 108 -4.12 -14.46 7.83
C TYR A 108 -4.63 -13.03 7.98
N ASP A 109 -4.40 -12.16 6.99
CA ASP A 109 -4.86 -10.77 7.03
C ASP A 109 -6.39 -10.68 7.09
N ILE A 110 -7.12 -11.63 6.49
CA ILE A 110 -8.58 -11.67 6.59
C ILE A 110 -9.05 -11.90 8.05
N GLU A 111 -8.26 -12.57 8.88
CA GLU A 111 -8.58 -12.70 10.30
C GLU A 111 -8.37 -11.39 11.05
N ILE A 112 -7.38 -10.59 10.66
CA ILE A 112 -7.21 -9.22 11.17
C ILE A 112 -8.45 -8.38 10.82
N ILE A 113 -8.92 -8.42 9.57
CA ILE A 113 -10.16 -7.73 9.14
C ILE A 113 -11.34 -8.13 10.03
N LYS A 114 -11.58 -9.44 10.21
CA LYS A 114 -12.68 -9.92 11.06
C LYS A 114 -12.56 -9.43 12.49
N LYS A 115 -11.36 -9.44 13.07
CA LYS A 115 -11.11 -8.96 14.44
C LYS A 115 -11.34 -7.45 14.57
N LEU A 116 -10.91 -6.66 13.59
CA LEU A 116 -11.17 -5.22 13.55
C LEU A 116 -12.67 -4.93 13.47
N TYR A 117 -13.41 -5.67 12.64
CA TYR A 117 -14.86 -5.54 12.54
C TYR A 117 -15.58 -5.94 13.83
N GLN A 118 -15.21 -7.07 14.45
CA GLN A 118 -15.73 -7.51 15.75
C GLN A 118 -15.51 -6.46 16.85
N LYS A 119 -14.37 -5.77 16.82
CA LYS A 119 -14.02 -4.68 17.73
C LYS A 119 -14.63 -3.32 17.34
N LYS A 120 -15.47 -3.26 16.29
CA LYS A 120 -16.07 -2.03 15.75
C LYS A 120 -15.04 -0.97 15.34
N LYS A 121 -13.83 -1.39 14.94
CA LYS A 121 -12.76 -0.49 14.44
C LYS A 121 -12.92 -0.19 12.96
N ILE A 122 -13.65 -1.03 12.23
CA ILE A 122 -14.02 -0.86 10.83
C ILE A 122 -15.48 -1.26 10.66
N THR A 123 -16.08 -0.80 9.58
CA THR A 123 -17.42 -1.14 9.12
C THR A 123 -17.34 -1.94 7.82
N LYS A 124 -18.46 -2.46 7.33
CA LYS A 124 -18.50 -3.31 6.12
C LYS A 124 -18.28 -2.54 4.81
N ASP A 125 -18.38 -1.21 4.84
CA ASP A 125 -18.15 -0.30 3.73
C ASP A 125 -16.68 0.11 3.56
N ILE A 126 -15.77 -0.27 4.47
CA ILE A 126 -14.34 0.01 4.29
C ILE A 126 -13.83 -0.69 3.01
N HIS A 127 -12.97 0.01 2.25
CA HIS A 127 -12.28 -0.62 1.13
C HIS A 127 -11.21 -1.59 1.63
N ILE A 128 -11.20 -2.78 1.04
CA ILE A 128 -10.22 -3.84 1.34
C ILE A 128 -9.67 -4.37 0.01
N ILE A 129 -8.42 -4.06 -0.27
CA ILE A 129 -7.73 -4.50 -1.50
C ILE A 129 -6.99 -5.80 -1.19
N CYS A 130 -7.31 -6.89 -1.89
CA CYS A 130 -6.69 -8.19 -1.64
C CYS A 130 -5.67 -8.51 -2.75
N ASN A 131 -4.39 -8.22 -2.50
CA ASN A 131 -3.28 -8.60 -3.38
C ASN A 131 -2.59 -9.87 -2.88
N GLY A 132 -1.51 -10.24 -3.56
CA GLY A 132 -0.63 -11.34 -3.20
C GLY A 132 -1.12 -12.64 -3.80
N PHE A 133 -0.21 -13.61 -3.89
CA PHE A 133 -0.52 -14.93 -4.44
C PHE A 133 -1.62 -15.63 -3.63
N LYS A 134 -2.74 -15.96 -4.28
CA LYS A 134 -3.92 -16.46 -3.57
C LYS A 134 -4.02 -17.97 -3.67
N GLN A 135 -3.53 -18.61 -2.63
CA GLN A 135 -3.83 -20.02 -2.39
C GLN A 135 -5.34 -20.19 -2.10
N LYS A 136 -5.87 -21.40 -2.29
CA LYS A 136 -7.29 -21.74 -2.05
C LYS A 136 -7.82 -21.27 -0.69
N GLY A 137 -6.98 -21.32 0.35
CA GLY A 137 -7.36 -20.84 1.68
C GLY A 137 -7.59 -19.34 1.75
N TYR A 138 -6.87 -18.54 0.96
CA TYR A 138 -7.03 -17.10 0.89
C TYR A 138 -8.24 -16.72 0.02
N THR A 139 -8.39 -17.30 -1.18
CA THR A 139 -9.55 -17.06 -2.06
C THR A 139 -10.87 -17.38 -1.35
N ARG A 140 -10.94 -18.52 -0.64
CA ARG A 140 -12.12 -18.89 0.17
C ARG A 140 -12.43 -17.87 1.26
N ARG A 141 -11.42 -17.31 1.93
CA ARG A 141 -11.62 -16.31 2.99
C ARG A 141 -12.09 -14.97 2.44
N ILE A 142 -11.56 -14.54 1.29
CA ILE A 142 -12.04 -13.35 0.57
C ILE A 142 -13.49 -13.55 0.13
N ALA A 143 -13.83 -14.69 -0.47
CA ALA A 143 -15.19 -14.99 -0.90
C ALA A 143 -16.17 -15.00 0.27
N ASN A 144 -15.79 -15.58 1.41
CA ASN A 144 -16.60 -15.53 2.63
C ASN A 144 -16.79 -14.09 3.15
N LEU A 145 -15.78 -13.23 3.03
CA LEU A 145 -15.87 -11.83 3.44
C LEU A 145 -16.91 -11.08 2.58
N LEU A 146 -16.83 -11.23 1.25
CA LEU A 146 -17.81 -10.72 0.29
C LEU A 146 -19.23 -11.24 0.60
N ASN A 147 -19.39 -12.55 0.74
CA ASN A 147 -20.67 -13.19 1.05
C ASN A 147 -21.25 -12.78 2.42
N SER A 148 -20.41 -12.28 3.33
CA SER A 148 -20.85 -11.76 4.63
C SER A 148 -21.32 -10.30 4.58
N GLY A 149 -21.30 -9.66 3.41
CA GLY A 149 -21.82 -8.32 3.17
C GLY A 149 -20.78 -7.20 3.18
N PHE A 150 -19.48 -7.51 3.12
CA PHE A 150 -18.46 -6.49 2.84
C PHE A 150 -18.50 -6.16 1.34
N SER A 151 -19.00 -4.97 0.98
CA SER A 151 -19.28 -4.59 -0.41
C SER A 151 -18.09 -3.96 -1.14
N ASN A 152 -17.08 -3.48 -0.41
CA ASN A 152 -15.91 -2.79 -0.94
C ASN A 152 -14.61 -3.63 -0.85
N VAL A 153 -14.76 -4.96 -0.87
CA VAL A 153 -13.63 -5.89 -1.00
C VAL A 153 -13.32 -6.09 -2.48
N ILE A 154 -12.07 -5.84 -2.87
CA ILE A 154 -11.58 -5.96 -4.24
C ILE A 154 -10.46 -7.02 -4.29
N PRO A 155 -10.78 -8.29 -4.60
CA PRO A 155 -9.77 -9.24 -5.05
C PRO A 155 -9.06 -8.73 -6.32
N VAL A 156 -7.76 -8.50 -6.22
CA VAL A 156 -6.91 -8.13 -7.37
C VAL A 156 -6.32 -9.40 -7.95
N LEU A 157 -6.71 -9.81 -9.15
CA LEU A 157 -6.25 -11.05 -9.76
C LEU A 157 -4.74 -10.99 -10.07
N ASP A 158 -3.96 -11.89 -9.46
CA ASP A 158 -2.52 -12.03 -9.77
C ASP A 158 -2.28 -13.04 -10.91
N ASN A 159 -3.31 -13.78 -11.34
CA ASN A 159 -3.30 -14.65 -12.52
C ASN A 159 -4.74 -14.87 -13.05
N LYS A 160 -4.87 -15.37 -14.28
CA LYS A 160 -6.16 -15.60 -14.96
C LYS A 160 -7.05 -16.65 -14.28
N GLU A 161 -6.46 -17.64 -13.60
CA GLU A 161 -7.18 -18.77 -13.01
C GLU A 161 -7.96 -18.37 -11.75
N GLU A 162 -7.48 -17.37 -11.00
CA GLU A 162 -8.14 -16.88 -9.77
C GLU A 162 -9.61 -16.46 -10.00
N LEU A 163 -9.96 -15.99 -11.20
CA LEU A 163 -11.33 -15.58 -11.52
C LEU A 163 -12.32 -16.75 -11.44
N LYS A 164 -11.91 -17.98 -11.78
CA LYS A 164 -12.76 -19.17 -11.71
C LYS A 164 -13.14 -19.50 -10.26
N ASP A 165 -12.21 -19.36 -9.34
CA ASP A 165 -12.44 -19.58 -7.91
C ASP A 165 -13.45 -18.57 -7.35
N TYR A 166 -13.32 -17.29 -7.69
CA TYR A 166 -14.28 -16.27 -7.23
C TYR A 166 -15.65 -16.43 -7.87
N SER A 167 -15.68 -16.71 -9.17
CA SER A 167 -16.93 -16.90 -9.91
C SER A 167 -17.76 -18.06 -9.38
N SER A 168 -17.13 -19.08 -8.79
CA SER A 168 -17.83 -20.25 -8.23
C SER A 168 -18.19 -20.09 -6.75
N SER A 169 -17.43 -19.29 -5.99
CA SER A 169 -17.56 -19.20 -4.52
C SER A 169 -18.26 -17.93 -4.01
N VAL A 170 -18.22 -16.84 -4.77
CA VAL A 170 -18.89 -15.57 -4.41
C VAL A 170 -20.33 -15.62 -4.93
N LYS A 171 -21.28 -15.33 -4.03
CA LYS A 171 -22.72 -15.44 -4.26
C LYS A 171 -23.41 -14.10 -4.50
N VAL A 172 -22.66 -13.00 -4.37
CA VAL A 172 -23.13 -11.63 -4.52
C VAL A 172 -22.33 -10.92 -5.62
N PRO A 173 -22.89 -9.88 -6.27
CA PRO A 173 -22.10 -9.04 -7.17
C PRO A 173 -20.91 -8.44 -6.43
N PHE A 174 -19.72 -8.47 -7.03
CA PHE A 174 -18.50 -7.99 -6.39
C PHE A 174 -17.56 -7.27 -7.36
N LYS A 175 -16.58 -6.57 -6.79
CA LYS A 175 -15.59 -5.78 -7.53
C LYS A 175 -14.31 -6.58 -7.71
N LEU A 176 -13.66 -6.45 -8.86
CA LEU A 176 -12.39 -7.08 -9.20
C LEU A 176 -11.32 -6.03 -9.49
N GLY A 177 -10.07 -6.39 -9.26
CA GLY A 177 -8.92 -5.73 -9.84
C GLY A 177 -8.09 -6.70 -10.66
N ILE A 178 -7.22 -6.19 -11.52
CA ILE A 178 -6.21 -6.98 -12.23
C ILE A 178 -4.84 -6.40 -11.91
N ARG A 179 -3.92 -7.24 -11.46
CA ARG A 179 -2.51 -6.85 -11.36
C ARG A 179 -1.86 -6.97 -12.73
N VAL A 180 -1.25 -5.90 -13.19
CA VAL A 180 -0.42 -5.91 -14.40
C VAL A 180 0.95 -6.46 -14.03
N ALA A 181 1.43 -7.47 -14.77
CA ALA A 181 2.79 -7.95 -14.62
C ALA A 181 3.75 -6.89 -15.18
N ALA A 182 4.56 -6.30 -14.30
CA ALA A 182 5.61 -5.38 -14.69
C ALA A 182 6.80 -6.12 -15.34
N GLU A 183 7.42 -5.47 -16.32
CA GLU A 183 8.73 -5.87 -16.83
C GLU A 183 9.77 -5.33 -15.86
N GLU A 184 10.53 -6.21 -15.23
CA GLU A 184 11.60 -5.82 -14.31
C GLU A 184 12.84 -5.40 -15.10
N GLU A 185 13.70 -4.57 -14.54
CA GLU A 185 14.93 -4.20 -15.23
C GLU A 185 15.77 -5.43 -15.61
N PRO A 186 16.52 -5.40 -16.74
CA PRO A 186 17.37 -6.51 -17.18
C PRO A 186 18.41 -6.98 -16.15
N SER A 187 18.79 -6.08 -15.22
CA SER A 187 19.73 -6.36 -14.13
C SER A 187 19.13 -7.15 -12.97
N PHE A 188 17.80 -7.28 -12.91
CA PHE A 188 17.12 -8.00 -11.84
C PHE A 188 17.16 -9.51 -12.11
N PRO A 189 17.30 -10.38 -11.08
CA PRO A 189 17.37 -11.84 -11.28
C PRO A 189 16.14 -12.44 -11.98
N PHE A 190 15.03 -11.69 -12.02
CA PHE A 190 13.81 -12.05 -12.73
C PHE A 190 13.46 -10.93 -13.70
N TYR A 191 13.32 -11.25 -14.98
CA TYR A 191 12.99 -10.28 -16.04
C TYR A 191 11.52 -9.83 -16.03
N THR A 192 10.62 -10.65 -15.47
CA THR A 192 9.20 -10.30 -15.30
C THR A 192 8.73 -10.71 -13.92
N SER A 193 7.84 -9.92 -13.33
CA SER A 193 7.18 -10.30 -12.09
C SER A 193 6.48 -11.65 -12.26
N ARG A 194 6.68 -12.56 -11.29
CA ARG A 194 5.98 -13.86 -11.22
C ARG A 194 4.48 -13.72 -10.98
N LEU A 195 4.03 -12.51 -10.61
CA LEU A 195 2.65 -12.17 -10.30
C LEU A 195 2.14 -11.08 -11.23
N GLY A 196 0.89 -11.23 -11.64
CA GLY A 196 0.20 -10.33 -12.56
C GLY A 196 -0.05 -10.98 -13.92
N ILE A 197 -1.00 -10.41 -14.64
CA ILE A 197 -1.32 -10.77 -16.02
C ILE A 197 -0.49 -9.85 -16.93
N ARG A 198 0.12 -10.39 -17.98
CA ARG A 198 0.90 -9.59 -18.94
C ARG A 198 -0.01 -8.55 -19.60
N ALA A 199 0.48 -7.32 -19.75
CA ALA A 199 -0.32 -6.21 -20.29
C ALA A 199 -1.03 -6.56 -21.61
N LYS A 200 -0.33 -7.24 -22.53
CA LYS A 200 -0.86 -7.66 -23.82
C LYS A 200 -2.02 -8.66 -23.73
N ASP A 201 -2.11 -9.42 -22.64
CA ASP A 201 -3.11 -10.48 -22.45
C ASP A 201 -4.36 -9.98 -21.70
N ILE A 202 -4.32 -8.74 -21.15
CA ILE A 202 -5.37 -8.22 -20.27
C ILE A 202 -6.63 -7.84 -21.05
N LEU A 203 -6.48 -7.20 -22.22
CA LEU A 203 -7.63 -6.81 -23.06
C LEU A 203 -8.43 -8.04 -23.50
N GLU A 204 -7.74 -9.04 -24.06
CA GLU A 204 -8.34 -10.33 -24.42
C GLU A 204 -8.99 -11.01 -23.21
N PHE A 205 -8.30 -11.05 -22.07
CA PHE A 205 -8.85 -11.64 -20.85
C PHE A 205 -10.13 -10.94 -20.36
N TYR A 206 -10.21 -9.61 -20.48
CA TYR A 206 -11.41 -8.86 -20.15
C TYR A 206 -12.57 -9.26 -21.08
N VAL A 207 -12.38 -9.18 -22.39
CA VAL A 207 -13.41 -9.51 -23.39
C VAL A 207 -13.91 -10.95 -23.22
N ASP A 208 -12.99 -11.90 -23.04
CA ASP A 208 -13.36 -13.33 -23.02
C ASP A 208 -13.97 -13.80 -21.70
N ARG A 209 -13.63 -13.16 -20.59
CA ARG A 209 -13.90 -13.70 -19.24
C ARG A 209 -14.63 -12.75 -18.31
N ILE A 210 -14.72 -11.46 -18.64
CA ILE A 210 -15.31 -10.44 -17.78
C ILE A 210 -16.47 -9.71 -18.45
N GLU A 211 -16.29 -9.27 -19.69
CA GLU A 211 -17.33 -8.59 -20.44
C GLU A 211 -18.61 -9.46 -20.53
N GLY A 212 -19.76 -8.85 -20.28
CA GLY A 212 -21.07 -9.52 -20.24
C GLY A 212 -21.42 -10.15 -18.88
N TYR A 213 -20.52 -10.13 -17.89
CA TYR A 213 -20.75 -10.65 -16.54
C TYR A 213 -20.84 -9.55 -15.47
N GLU A 214 -21.13 -8.31 -15.84
CA GLU A 214 -21.13 -7.12 -14.97
C GLU A 214 -22.14 -7.23 -13.82
N SER A 215 -23.20 -8.04 -14.00
CA SER A 215 -24.17 -8.36 -12.94
C SER A 215 -23.59 -9.24 -11.84
N LYS A 216 -22.47 -9.92 -12.11
CA LYS A 216 -21.80 -10.85 -11.19
C LYS A 216 -20.47 -10.30 -10.70
N PHE A 217 -19.67 -9.71 -11.57
CA PHE A 217 -18.43 -9.06 -11.16
C PHE A 217 -18.03 -7.91 -12.08
N GLN A 218 -17.43 -6.88 -11.49
CA GLN A 218 -17.12 -5.61 -12.16
C GLN A 218 -15.63 -5.32 -12.05
N LEU A 219 -14.95 -5.09 -13.18
CA LEU A 219 -13.54 -4.73 -13.17
C LEU A 219 -13.39 -3.25 -12.77
N LYS A 220 -12.90 -2.99 -11.57
CA LYS A 220 -12.79 -1.64 -11.00
C LYS A 220 -11.39 -1.07 -10.99
N MET A 221 -10.37 -1.92 -11.00
CA MET A 221 -9.01 -1.51 -10.69
C MET A 221 -7.95 -2.19 -11.54
N LEU A 222 -6.99 -1.41 -12.06
CA LEU A 222 -5.67 -1.94 -12.40
C LEU A 222 -4.70 -1.69 -11.26
N HIS A 223 -3.86 -2.68 -10.97
CA HIS A 223 -2.83 -2.60 -9.94
C HIS A 223 -1.44 -2.80 -10.55
N ILE A 224 -0.52 -1.90 -10.21
CA ILE A 224 0.91 -2.00 -10.51
C ILE A 224 1.70 -2.02 -9.21
N PHE A 225 2.76 -2.83 -9.17
CA PHE A 225 3.73 -2.85 -8.08
C PHE A 225 5.10 -3.15 -8.66
N LEU A 226 6.05 -2.23 -8.44
CA LEU A 226 7.45 -2.40 -8.84
C LEU A 226 8.30 -2.75 -7.62
N ASN A 227 9.13 -3.80 -7.73
CA ASN A 227 9.91 -4.29 -6.59
C ASN A 227 10.95 -3.28 -6.09
N LYS A 228 11.52 -2.45 -6.98
CA LYS A 228 12.46 -1.38 -6.61
C LYS A 228 11.80 -0.20 -5.87
N GLY A 229 10.48 -0.23 -5.74
CA GLY A 229 9.69 0.88 -5.21
C GLY A 229 9.48 1.99 -6.24
N ILE A 230 8.87 3.08 -5.77
CA ILE A 230 8.64 4.29 -6.56
C ILE A 230 9.92 5.10 -6.51
N LYS A 231 10.47 5.40 -7.68
CA LYS A 231 11.66 6.24 -7.86
C LYS A 231 11.41 7.22 -8.99
N ASP A 232 12.00 8.39 -8.90
CA ASP A 232 12.03 9.34 -10.02
C ASP A 232 13.12 8.93 -11.01
N ASP A 233 12.85 7.86 -11.77
CA ASP A 233 13.73 7.37 -12.82
C ASP A 233 12.94 6.96 -14.07
N ILE A 234 13.67 6.86 -15.19
CA ILE A 234 13.09 6.53 -16.50
C ILE A 234 12.37 5.18 -16.45
N TYR A 235 12.85 4.24 -15.63
CA TYR A 235 12.29 2.91 -15.53
C TYR A 235 10.89 2.93 -14.89
N TYR A 236 10.74 3.56 -13.71
CA TYR A 236 9.44 3.70 -13.04
C TYR A 236 8.42 4.40 -13.95
N TRP A 237 8.80 5.53 -14.56
CA TRP A 237 7.91 6.29 -15.43
C TRP A 237 7.53 5.54 -16.71
N SER A 238 8.44 4.75 -17.27
CA SER A 238 8.15 3.88 -18.42
C SER A 238 7.11 2.81 -18.08
N GLU A 239 7.29 2.08 -16.97
CA GLU A 239 6.34 1.05 -16.54
C GLU A 239 4.98 1.64 -16.16
N LEU A 240 4.96 2.77 -15.45
CA LEU A 240 3.70 3.45 -15.12
C LEU A 240 2.97 3.90 -16.38
N ASN A 241 3.67 4.49 -17.36
CA ASN A 241 3.06 4.92 -18.63
C ASN A 241 2.46 3.75 -19.41
N LYS A 242 3.11 2.58 -19.42
CA LYS A 242 2.54 1.36 -20.04
C LYS A 242 1.21 0.99 -19.39
N VAL A 243 1.13 0.99 -18.06
CA VAL A 243 -0.10 0.66 -17.32
C VAL A 243 -1.19 1.72 -17.52
N ILE A 244 -0.84 3.00 -17.56
CA ILE A 244 -1.79 4.08 -17.84
C ILE A 244 -2.37 3.96 -19.25
N ASN A 245 -1.55 3.66 -20.26
CA ASN A 245 -2.03 3.43 -21.63
C ASN A 245 -3.00 2.25 -21.70
N LEU A 246 -2.68 1.14 -21.01
CA LEU A 246 -3.58 0.00 -20.89
C LEU A 246 -4.89 0.37 -20.17
N TYR A 247 -4.82 1.14 -19.08
CA TYR A 247 -6.00 1.65 -18.37
C TYR A 247 -6.92 2.43 -19.32
N CYS A 248 -6.36 3.35 -20.11
CA CYS A 248 -7.12 4.14 -21.09
C CYS A 248 -7.75 3.28 -22.19
N GLN A 249 -7.08 2.22 -22.64
CA GLN A 249 -7.63 1.28 -23.62
C GLN A 249 -8.78 0.48 -23.02
N LEU A 250 -8.58 -0.12 -21.84
CA LEU A 250 -9.62 -0.85 -21.13
C LEU A 250 -10.83 0.02 -20.81
N LYS A 251 -10.62 1.27 -20.36
CA LYS A 251 -11.71 2.18 -19.99
C LYS A 251 -12.71 2.44 -21.14
N LYS A 252 -12.28 2.32 -22.39
CA LYS A 252 -13.15 2.48 -23.57
C LYS A 252 -14.17 1.34 -23.69
N ILE A 253 -13.82 0.15 -23.22
CA ILE A 253 -14.66 -1.07 -23.31
C ILE A 253 -15.18 -1.54 -21.95
N CYS A 254 -14.66 -0.98 -20.85
CA CYS A 254 -15.02 -1.27 -19.46
C CYS A 254 -15.42 0.04 -18.77
N PRO A 255 -16.68 0.50 -18.93
CA PRO A 255 -17.15 1.75 -18.36
C PRO A 255 -17.04 1.81 -16.83
N GLU A 256 -17.07 0.67 -16.15
CA GLU A 256 -17.00 0.56 -14.70
C GLU A 256 -15.57 0.66 -14.12
N LEU A 257 -14.52 0.53 -14.93
CA LEU A 257 -13.13 0.73 -14.52
C LEU A 257 -12.92 2.16 -14.03
N ASP A 258 -12.54 2.37 -12.78
CA ASP A 258 -12.51 3.71 -12.16
C ASP A 258 -11.28 4.00 -11.29
N SER A 259 -10.41 3.00 -11.09
CA SER A 259 -9.31 3.07 -10.15
C SER A 259 -8.00 2.58 -10.73
N ILE A 260 -6.91 3.26 -10.37
CA ILE A 260 -5.54 2.76 -10.53
C ILE A 260 -4.86 2.69 -9.16
N ASN A 261 -4.24 1.54 -8.87
CA ASN A 261 -3.52 1.30 -7.64
C ASN A 261 -2.03 1.17 -7.94
N ILE A 262 -1.27 2.20 -7.59
CA ILE A 262 0.18 2.31 -7.82
C ILE A 262 1.04 1.49 -6.84
N GLY A 263 0.40 0.72 -5.94
CA GLY A 263 1.08 -0.14 -4.99
C GLY A 263 1.82 0.62 -3.89
N GLY A 264 2.71 -0.12 -3.22
CA GLY A 264 3.63 0.45 -2.23
C GLY A 264 4.95 0.87 -2.86
N GLY A 265 5.96 1.10 -2.01
CA GLY A 265 7.30 1.47 -2.47
C GLY A 265 7.58 2.97 -2.47
N PHE A 266 6.70 3.78 -1.88
CA PHE A 266 6.97 5.19 -1.63
C PHE A 266 8.29 5.35 -0.85
N PRO A 267 9.23 6.23 -1.27
CA PRO A 267 10.55 6.35 -0.68
C PRO A 267 10.50 6.63 0.82
N ILE A 268 11.30 5.90 1.58
CA ILE A 268 11.44 6.07 3.03
C ILE A 268 12.89 6.35 3.41
N LYS A 269 13.05 7.00 4.54
CA LYS A 269 14.34 7.31 5.12
C LYS A 269 15.02 6.06 5.68
N HIS A 270 16.16 5.69 5.09
CA HIS A 270 16.98 4.54 5.51
C HIS A 270 18.30 4.93 6.18
N SER A 271 18.71 6.18 6.08
CA SER A 271 19.96 6.71 6.66
C SER A 271 19.73 8.13 7.19
N LEU A 272 20.71 8.68 7.92
CA LEU A 272 20.63 10.05 8.42
C LEU A 272 20.69 11.08 7.29
N GLY A 273 21.55 10.87 6.27
CA GLY A 273 21.67 11.74 5.10
C GLY A 273 20.71 11.39 3.96
N PHE A 274 19.48 11.02 4.29
CA PHE A 274 18.47 10.73 3.28
C PHE A 274 17.87 12.03 2.76
N GLU A 275 18.10 12.31 1.47
CA GLU A 275 17.48 13.39 0.73
C GLU A 275 16.61 12.79 -0.38
N TYR A 276 15.37 13.26 -0.49
CA TYR A 276 14.45 12.88 -1.55
C TYR A 276 13.47 14.01 -1.79
N ASP A 277 13.32 14.42 -3.05
CA ASP A 277 12.30 15.39 -3.43
C ASP A 277 10.95 14.70 -3.61
N TYR A 278 10.00 15.05 -2.74
CA TYR A 278 8.66 14.50 -2.76
C TYR A 278 7.68 15.38 -3.57
N GLN A 279 8.14 16.44 -4.24
CA GLN A 279 7.31 17.44 -4.95
C GLN A 279 7.57 17.56 -6.44
#